data_AF-K0BEE5-F1
#
_entry.id   AF-K0BEE5-F1
#
_cell.length_a   1.000
_cell.length_b   1.000
_cell.length_c   1.000
_cell.angle_alpha   90.00
_cell.angle_beta   90.00
_cell.angle_gamma   90.00
#
_symmetry.space_group_name_H-M   'P 1'
#
loop_
_entity.id
_entity.type
_entity.pdbx_description
1 polymer ?
#
loop_
_entity_poly.entity_id
_entity_poly.type
_entity_poly.pdbx_seq_one_letter_code
_entity_poly.pdbx_strand_id
1 'polypeptide(L)'
;MDLVLEIGTKNYGDDLLLIKKAMSHMESLVGGYNGYVLSEPSSKFGWTFFKMAFKPNLQNGIEEKFSDMIIKYQANDQAEKFAKFIEDYFISKGCEVKIKISD
;
A
#
# COMPACT_ATOMS: atom_id res chain seq x y z
N MET A 1 -12.81 -8.08 -5.42
CA MET A 1 -11.60 -8.23 -6.24
C MET A 1 -10.48 -7.73 -5.36
N ASP A 2 -9.49 -8.56 -5.08
CA ASP A 2 -8.42 -8.19 -4.16
C ASP A 2 -7.47 -7.28 -4.91
N LEU A 3 -7.37 -6.00 -4.51
CA LEU A 3 -6.41 -5.09 -5.13
C LEU A 3 -5.00 -5.54 -4.76
N VAL A 4 -4.15 -5.73 -5.77
CA VAL A 4 -2.75 -6.07 -5.58
C VAL A 4 -1.88 -4.92 -6.03
N LEU A 5 -0.99 -4.47 -5.15
CA LEU A 5 -0.01 -3.43 -5.44
C LEU A 5 1.38 -4.06 -5.50
N GLU A 6 2.18 -3.74 -6.52
CA GLU A 6 3.61 -4.01 -6.51
C GLU A 6 4.33 -2.80 -5.93
N ILE A 7 5.17 -3.06 -4.94
CA ILE A 7 5.99 -2.08 -4.22
C ILE A 7 7.43 -2.28 -4.66
N GLY A 8 8.03 -1.24 -5.21
CA GLY A 8 9.45 -1.15 -5.52
C GLY A 8 10.18 -0.29 -4.50
N THR A 9 11.28 -0.77 -3.94
CA THR A 9 12.15 -0.03 -3.00
C THR A 9 13.63 -0.27 -3.31
N LYS A 10 14.49 0.67 -2.94
CA LYS A 10 15.95 0.48 -2.91
C LYS A 10 16.49 0.07 -1.53
N ASN A 11 15.69 0.19 -0.46
CA ASN A 11 16.07 -0.13 0.92
C ASN A 11 15.07 -1.10 1.57
N TYR A 12 15.04 -2.34 1.07
CA TYR A 12 14.03 -3.33 1.45
C TYR A 12 13.96 -3.61 2.96
N GLY A 13 15.10 -3.67 3.66
CA GLY A 13 15.14 -3.99 5.08
C GLY A 13 14.40 -2.96 5.94
N ASP A 14 14.73 -1.68 5.75
CA ASP A 14 14.15 -0.59 6.52
C ASP A 14 12.69 -0.32 6.09
N ASP A 15 12.45 -0.27 4.78
CA ASP A 15 11.11 0.03 4.25
C ASP A 15 10.11 -1.08 4.60
N LEU A 16 10.50 -2.36 4.59
CA LEU A 16 9.60 -3.45 4.97
C LEU A 16 9.11 -3.29 6.42
N LEU A 17 10.00 -2.87 7.33
CA LEU A 17 9.65 -2.64 8.73
C LEU A 17 8.70 -1.43 8.86
N LEU A 18 9.01 -0.34 8.16
CA LEU A 18 8.16 0.85 8.15
C LEU A 18 6.78 0.58 7.56
N ILE A 19 6.71 -0.17 6.45
CA ILE A 19 5.46 -0.58 5.82
C ILE A 19 4.62 -1.43 6.77
N LYS A 20 5.21 -2.44 7.44
CA LYS A 20 4.47 -3.27 8.40
C LYS A 20 3.92 -2.43 9.56
N LYS A 21 4.70 -1.49 10.08
CA LYS A 21 4.25 -0.56 11.13
C LYS A 21 3.15 0.37 10.62
N ALA A 22 3.29 0.91 9.41
CA ALA A 22 2.32 1.78 8.78
C ALA A 22 0.99 1.07 8.55
N MET A 23 1.03 -0.19 8.10
CA MET A 23 -0.16 -1.01 7.88
C MET A 23 -0.83 -1.43 9.18
N SER A 24 -0.07 -1.79 10.22
CA SER A 24 -0.64 -2.05 11.55
C SER A 24 -1.38 -0.83 12.11
N HIS A 25 -0.82 0.37 11.90
CA HIS A 25 -1.51 1.61 12.24
C HIS A 25 -2.77 1.83 11.39
N MET A 26 -2.71 1.57 10.08
CA MET A 26 -3.86 1.68 9.18
C MET A 26 -5.00 0.73 9.58
N GLU A 27 -4.68 -0.52 9.88
CA GLU A 27 -5.62 -1.52 10.39
C GLU A 27 -6.31 -1.04 11.66
N SER A 28 -5.55 -0.46 12.60
CA SER A 28 -6.11 0.12 13.84
C SER A 28 -7.08 1.27 13.55
N LEU A 29 -6.78 2.11 12.55
CA LEU A 29 -7.64 3.24 12.18
C LEU A 29 -8.97 2.77 11.60
N VAL A 30 -9.01 1.66 10.88
CA VAL A 30 -10.21 1.16 10.20
C VAL A 30 -10.90 0.01 10.94
N GLY A 31 -10.40 -0.37 12.12
CA GLY A 31 -10.91 -1.52 12.89
C GLY A 31 -10.66 -2.87 12.20
N GLY A 32 -9.66 -2.94 11.33
CA GLY A 32 -9.26 -4.15 10.60
C GLY A 32 -8.21 -4.97 11.34
N TYR A 33 -8.06 -6.24 10.94
CA TYR A 33 -6.97 -7.10 11.38
C TYR A 33 -6.59 -8.08 10.27
N ASN A 34 -5.29 -8.36 10.12
CA ASN A 34 -4.76 -9.29 9.12
C ASN A 34 -5.34 -9.01 7.72
N GLY A 35 -5.35 -7.73 7.34
CA GLY A 35 -6.06 -7.22 6.17
C GLY A 35 -5.24 -7.21 4.89
N TYR A 36 -3.98 -7.64 4.93
CA TYR A 36 -3.11 -7.69 3.75
C TYR A 36 -2.15 -8.87 3.79
N VAL A 37 -1.60 -9.23 2.63
CA VAL A 37 -0.57 -10.28 2.47
C VAL A 37 0.59 -9.71 1.66
N LEU A 38 1.82 -10.03 2.07
CA LEU A 38 3.03 -9.68 1.33
C LEU A 38 3.58 -10.91 0.61
N SER A 39 4.02 -10.74 -0.64
CA SER A 39 4.74 -11.79 -1.37
C SER A 39 6.21 -11.86 -0.97
N GLU A 40 6.87 -12.95 -1.37
CA GLU A 40 8.33 -13.01 -1.43
C GLU A 40 8.89 -11.86 -2.27
N PRO A 41 10.03 -11.25 -1.87
CA PRO A 41 10.69 -10.21 -2.64
C PRO A 41 11.47 -10.76 -3.82
N SER A 42 11.64 -9.92 -4.85
CA SER A 42 12.50 -10.17 -6.01
C SER A 42 13.37 -8.95 -6.27
N SER A 43 14.69 -9.14 -6.33
CA SER A 43 15.64 -8.05 -6.55
C SER A 43 16.11 -7.99 -8.00
N LYS A 44 16.07 -6.79 -8.60
CA LYS A 44 16.48 -6.54 -9.99
C LYS A 44 17.01 -5.12 -10.14
N PHE A 45 18.21 -4.98 -10.73
CA PHE A 45 18.86 -3.69 -11.03
C PHE A 45 18.91 -2.70 -9.85
N GLY A 46 19.30 -3.17 -8.65
CA GLY A 46 19.40 -2.31 -7.46
C GLY A 46 18.06 -1.91 -6.83
N TRP A 47 16.97 -2.49 -7.31
CA TRP A 47 15.64 -2.39 -6.71
C TRP A 47 15.21 -3.75 -6.18
N THR A 48 14.34 -3.73 -5.18
CA THR A 48 13.61 -4.89 -4.69
C THR A 48 12.12 -4.64 -4.88
N PHE A 49 11.43 -5.63 -5.43
CA PHE A 49 10.02 -5.61 -5.75
C PHE A 49 9.30 -6.71 -4.98
N PHE A 50 8.13 -6.40 -4.44
CA PHE A 50 7.26 -7.37 -3.79
C PHE A 50 5.81 -6.91 -3.92
N LYS A 51 4.87 -7.84 -3.80
CA LYS A 51 3.44 -7.55 -3.92
C LYS A 51 2.80 -7.43 -2.54
N MET A 52 1.83 -6.54 -2.43
CA MET A 52 0.91 -6.41 -1.31
C MET A 52 -0.51 -6.62 -1.83
N ALA A 53 -1.15 -7.70 -1.42
CA ALA A 53 -2.55 -7.97 -1.71
C ALA A 53 -3.42 -7.47 -0.55
N PHE A 54 -4.41 -6.63 -0.85
CA PHE A 54 -5.38 -6.15 0.12
C PHE A 54 -6.57 -7.08 0.18
N LYS A 55 -6.96 -7.46 1.39
CA LYS A 55 -8.23 -8.15 1.61
C LYS A 55 -9.38 -7.14 1.58
N PRO A 56 -10.59 -7.54 1.15
CA PRO A 56 -11.71 -6.63 0.98
C PRO A 56 -12.06 -5.83 2.24
N ASN A 57 -11.93 -6.43 3.43
CA ASN A 57 -12.24 -5.76 4.69
C ASN A 57 -11.34 -4.55 4.97
N LEU A 58 -10.03 -4.67 4.66
CA LEU A 58 -9.10 -3.57 4.86
C LEU A 58 -9.23 -2.53 3.76
N GLN A 59 -9.34 -2.97 2.51
CA GLN A 59 -9.50 -2.06 1.38
C GLN A 59 -10.76 -1.19 1.55
N ASN A 60 -11.92 -1.82 1.81
CA ASN A 60 -13.18 -1.09 1.97
C ASN A 60 -13.12 -0.16 3.19
N GLY A 61 -12.54 -0.61 4.31
CA GLY A 61 -12.40 0.23 5.50
C GLY A 61 -11.54 1.48 5.25
N ILE A 62 -10.48 1.36 4.45
CA ILE A 62 -9.65 2.51 4.04
C ILE A 62 -10.43 3.42 3.08
N GLU A 63 -11.07 2.85 2.07
CA GLU A 63 -11.85 3.60 1.08
C GLU A 63 -13.00 4.38 1.71
N GLU A 64 -13.69 3.81 2.70
CA GLU A 64 -14.75 4.48 3.44
C GLU A 64 -14.19 5.58 4.35
N LYS A 65 -13.21 5.25 5.20
CA LYS A 65 -12.68 6.16 6.23
C LYS A 65 -11.95 7.36 5.63
N PHE A 66 -11.25 7.18 4.52
CA PHE A 66 -10.43 8.19 3.87
C PHE A 66 -10.98 8.59 2.50
N SER A 67 -12.27 8.36 2.25
CA SER A 67 -12.94 8.69 0.98
C SER A 67 -12.68 10.14 0.56
N ASP A 68 -12.80 11.08 1.50
CA ASP A 68 -12.58 12.52 1.28
C ASP A 68 -11.14 12.87 0.88
N MET A 69 -10.16 12.06 1.30
CA MET A 69 -8.76 12.21 0.91
C MET A 69 -8.51 11.54 -0.45
N ILE A 70 -8.98 10.31 -0.64
CA ILE A 70 -8.76 9.51 -1.85
C ILE A 70 -9.37 10.19 -3.08
N ILE A 71 -10.56 10.78 -2.97
CA ILE A 71 -11.21 11.45 -4.12
C ILE A 71 -10.40 12.63 -4.68
N LYS A 72 -9.52 13.24 -3.88
CA LYS A 72 -8.69 14.39 -4.26
C LYS A 72 -7.54 14.02 -5.20
N TYR A 73 -7.19 12.73 -5.27
CA TYR A 73 -6.16 12.26 -6.20
C TYR A 73 -6.65 12.38 -7.64
N GLN A 74 -5.83 13.01 -8.49
CA GLN A 74 -6.06 13.09 -9.93
C GLN A 74 -5.63 11.78 -10.59
N ALA A 75 -6.59 10.88 -10.79
CA ALA A 75 -6.46 9.61 -11.50
C ALA A 75 -7.83 9.21 -12.07
N ASN A 76 -7.81 8.36 -13.10
CA ASN A 76 -9.01 8.06 -13.89
C ASN A 76 -9.92 7.05 -13.20
N ASP A 77 -9.33 6.08 -12.50
CA ASP A 77 -10.06 5.04 -11.79
C ASP A 77 -9.80 5.07 -10.26
N GLN A 78 -10.70 4.43 -9.53
CA GLN A 78 -10.67 4.40 -8.07
C GLN A 78 -9.46 3.61 -7.54
N ALA A 79 -9.03 2.56 -8.24
CA ALA A 79 -7.90 1.74 -7.81
C ALA A 79 -6.58 2.52 -7.93
N GLU A 80 -6.41 3.33 -8.98
CA GLU A 80 -5.27 4.24 -9.14
C GLU A 80 -5.24 5.30 -8.05
N LYS A 81 -6.39 5.89 -7.71
CA LYS A 81 -6.48 6.84 -6.58
C LYS A 81 -6.09 6.19 -5.27
N PHE A 82 -6.58 4.98 -5.02
CA PHE A 82 -6.21 4.20 -3.84
C PHE A 82 -4.71 3.88 -3.81
N ALA A 83 -4.14 3.42 -4.93
CA ALA A 83 -2.71 3.11 -5.02
C ALA A 83 -1.84 4.34 -4.72
N LYS A 84 -2.19 5.51 -5.27
CA LYS A 84 -1.50 6.77 -4.97
C LYS A 84 -1.64 7.20 -3.51
N PHE A 85 -2.82 7.04 -2.92
CA PHE A 85 -3.04 7.28 -1.50
C PHE A 85 -2.14 6.40 -0.63
N ILE A 86 -2.03 5.10 -0.94
CA ILE A 86 -1.15 4.17 -0.20
C ILE A 86 0.32 4.54 -0.38
N GLU A 87 0.74 4.93 -1.59
CA GLU A 87 2.10 5.39 -1.87
C GLU A 87 2.47 6.60 -1.02
N ASP A 88 1.65 7.66 -1.06
CA ASP A 88 1.84 8.86 -0.26
C ASP A 88 1.77 8.57 1.24
N TYR A 89 0.90 7.66 1.65
CA TYR A 89 0.83 7.23 3.04
C TYR A 89 2.17 6.59 3.48
N PHE A 90 2.74 5.69 2.69
CA PHE A 90 4.05 5.09 3.02
C PHE A 90 5.18 6.11 3.00
N ILE A 91 5.20 7.01 2.02
CA ILE A 91 6.17 8.12 1.97
C ILE A 91 6.05 9.00 3.22
N SER A 92 4.82 9.30 3.67
CA SER A 92 4.58 10.06 4.91
C SER A 92 5.07 9.35 6.18
N LYS A 93 5.29 8.03 6.13
CA LYS A 93 5.89 7.23 7.21
C LYS A 93 7.40 7.07 7.08
N GLY A 94 8.02 7.70 6.09
CA GLY A 94 9.46 7.68 5.83
C GLY A 94 9.94 6.56 4.91
N CYS A 95 9.03 5.89 4.18
CA CYS A 95 9.44 4.87 3.22
C CYS A 95 9.92 5.51 1.90
N GLU A 96 10.91 4.90 1.25
CA GLU A 96 11.38 5.28 -0.09
C GLU A 96 10.90 4.28 -1.16
N VAL A 97 9.60 4.34 -1.45
CA VAL A 97 8.91 3.37 -2.31
C VAL A 97 8.36 3.97 -3.60
N LYS A 98 8.13 3.10 -4.57
CA LYS A 98 7.28 3.35 -5.74
C LYS A 98 6.19 2.29 -5.79
N ILE A 99 4.96 2.68 -6.08
CA ILE A 99 3.84 1.75 -6.16
C ILE A 99 3.26 1.72 -7.58
N LYS A 100 2.89 0.52 -8.02
CA LYS A 100 2.05 0.30 -9.21
C LYS A 100 0.98 -0.73 -8.90
N ILE A 101 -0.17 -0.62 -9.57
CA ILE A 101 -1.16 -1.70 -9.55
C ILE A 101 -0.55 -2.91 -10.25
N SER A 102 -0.67 -4.08 -9.62
CA SER A 102 -0.35 -5.36 -10.22
C SER A 102 -1.64 -6.02 -10.68
N ASP A 103 -1.62 -6.52 -11.92
CA ASP A 103 -2.57 -7.51 -12.40
C ASP A 103 -2.52 -8.80 -11.54
#